data_AF-A0A383D295-F1
#
_entry.id   AF-A0A383D295-F1
#
_cell.length_a   1.000
_cell.length_b   1.000
_cell.length_c   1.000
_cell.angle_alpha   90.00
_cell.angle_beta   90.00
_cell.angle_gamma   90.00
#
_symmetry.space_group_name_H-M   'P 1'
#
loop_
_entity.id
_entity.type
_entity.pdbx_description
1 polymer ?
#
loop_
_entity_poly.entity_id
_entity_poly.type
_entity_poly.pdbx_seq_one_letter_code
_entity_poly.pdbx_strand_id
1 'polypeptide(L)'
;AERSKTLENLKSQNEKQEDLFSELDDELKDLKDAREQKDRVVSQLKQLEQKGLGVTDDGKLILKLDAKSFAYDSSRIEPPLARLLTRVFPKYASTICVNQTDCERISELLISGHASPTFQKRYVDPSDTSAGSRYAHDYNIRLSFDRAQAVFNFIKYEITYPHKKQILKKMTNVSAHGYLKAKVPKELLGQTADCSIQYDCDQEQYVVISFNNPR
;
A
#
# COMPACT_ATOMS: atom_id res chain seq x y z
N ALA A 1 -57.39 -26.75 -5.86
CA ALA A 1 -56.34 -26.32 -6.80
C ALA A 1 -55.45 -25.23 -6.20
N GLU A 2 -56.00 -24.11 -5.72
CA GLU A 2 -55.22 -23.00 -5.12
C GLU A 2 -54.34 -23.38 -3.93
N ARG A 3 -54.88 -24.08 -2.92
CA ARG A 3 -54.09 -24.54 -1.77
C ARG A 3 -52.88 -25.42 -2.14
N SER A 4 -53.01 -26.23 -3.19
CA SER A 4 -51.91 -27.08 -3.67
C SER A 4 -50.79 -26.23 -4.28
N LYS A 5 -51.15 -25.23 -5.10
CA LYS A 5 -50.19 -24.26 -5.67
C LYS A 5 -49.50 -23.43 -4.59
N THR A 6 -50.24 -23.01 -3.56
CA THR A 6 -49.66 -22.28 -2.42
C THR A 6 -48.65 -23.14 -1.65
N LEU A 7 -48.97 -24.42 -1.41
CA LEU A 7 -48.08 -25.34 -0.71
C LEU A 7 -46.79 -25.63 -1.50
N GLU A 8 -46.92 -25.78 -2.82
CA GLU A 8 -45.81 -26.04 -3.73
C GLU A 8 -44.90 -24.81 -3.86
N ASN A 9 -45.47 -23.60 -3.92
CA ASN A 9 -44.71 -22.35 -3.86
C ASN A 9 -43.96 -22.18 -2.54
N LEU A 10 -44.58 -22.50 -1.40
CA LEU A 10 -43.92 -22.42 -0.08
C LEU A 10 -42.76 -23.41 0.04
N LYS A 11 -42.91 -24.64 -0.49
CA LYS A 11 -41.82 -25.61 -0.55
C LYS A 11 -40.65 -25.10 -1.38
N SER A 12 -40.93 -24.60 -2.58
CA SER A 12 -39.89 -24.03 -3.46
C SER A 12 -39.20 -22.82 -2.82
N GLN A 13 -39.92 -22.00 -2.05
CA GLN A 13 -39.33 -20.88 -1.31
C GLN A 13 -38.43 -21.36 -0.17
N ASN A 14 -38.84 -22.39 0.58
CA ASN A 14 -38.00 -22.98 1.64
C ASN A 14 -36.73 -23.61 1.07
N GLU A 15 -36.83 -24.38 -0.03
CA GLU A 15 -35.66 -24.97 -0.71
C GLU A 15 -34.67 -23.87 -1.14
N LYS A 16 -35.16 -22.81 -1.80
CA LYS A 16 -34.32 -21.65 -2.16
C LYS A 16 -33.69 -20.95 -0.97
N GLN A 17 -34.38 -20.93 0.17
CA GLN A 17 -33.88 -20.31 1.38
C GLN A 17 -32.79 -21.18 2.04
N GLU A 18 -32.95 -22.50 2.03
CA GLU A 18 -31.94 -23.46 2.47
C GLU A 18 -30.69 -23.40 1.58
N ASP A 19 -30.87 -23.34 0.26
CA ASP A 19 -29.77 -23.16 -0.70
C ASP A 19 -29.00 -21.85 -0.42
N LEU A 20 -29.72 -20.73 -0.24
CA LEU A 20 -29.12 -19.43 0.06
C LEU A 20 -28.36 -19.44 1.40
N PHE A 21 -28.87 -20.13 2.41
CA PHE A 21 -28.16 -20.26 3.69
C PHE A 21 -26.89 -21.10 3.53
N SER A 22 -26.93 -22.17 2.75
CA SER A 22 -25.73 -22.98 2.46
C SER A 22 -24.66 -22.16 1.72
N GLU A 23 -25.05 -21.40 0.69
CA GLU A 23 -24.13 -20.51 -0.03
C GLU A 23 -23.50 -19.46 0.90
N LEU A 24 -24.31 -18.87 1.80
CA LEU A 24 -23.84 -17.87 2.76
C LEU A 24 -22.86 -18.47 3.78
N ASP A 25 -23.11 -19.70 4.24
CA ASP A 25 -22.22 -20.40 5.17
C ASP A 25 -20.85 -20.71 4.52
N ASP A 26 -20.85 -21.12 3.25
CA ASP A 26 -19.63 -21.33 2.48
C ASP A 26 -18.88 -20.00 2.26
N GLU A 27 -19.56 -18.92 1.86
CA GLU A 27 -18.94 -17.59 1.74
C GLU A 27 -18.35 -17.09 3.08
N LEU A 28 -19.07 -17.28 4.18
CA LEU A 28 -18.60 -16.89 5.51
C LEU A 28 -17.37 -17.68 5.93
N LYS A 29 -17.29 -18.96 5.58
CA LYS A 29 -16.13 -19.79 5.84
C LYS A 29 -14.92 -19.31 5.03
N ASP A 30 -15.09 -19.06 3.74
CA ASP A 30 -14.02 -18.56 2.87
C ASP A 30 -13.50 -17.19 3.33
N LEU A 31 -14.39 -16.29 3.76
CA LEU A 31 -14.02 -15.00 4.34
C LEU A 31 -13.23 -15.14 5.65
N LYS A 32 -13.60 -16.08 6.52
CA LYS A 32 -12.86 -16.35 7.76
C LYS A 32 -11.47 -16.89 7.46
N ASP A 33 -11.35 -17.87 6.57
CA ASP A 33 -10.07 -18.47 6.20
C ASP A 33 -9.14 -17.44 5.54
N ALA A 34 -9.68 -16.61 4.64
CA ALA A 34 -8.93 -15.51 4.01
C ALA A 34 -8.44 -14.48 5.05
N ARG A 35 -9.27 -14.16 6.05
CA ARG A 35 -8.91 -13.25 7.15
C ARG A 35 -7.80 -13.84 8.02
N GLU A 36 -7.93 -15.09 8.45
CA GLU A 36 -6.90 -15.75 9.25
C GLU A 36 -5.56 -15.83 8.51
N GLN A 37 -5.59 -16.15 7.21
CA GLN A 37 -4.38 -16.15 6.39
C GLN A 37 -3.74 -14.76 6.33
N LYS A 38 -4.55 -13.71 6.10
CA LYS A 38 -4.07 -12.32 6.11
C LYS A 38 -3.43 -11.98 7.46
N ASP A 39 -4.10 -12.28 8.57
CA ASP A 39 -3.60 -11.95 9.91
C ASP A 39 -2.26 -12.66 10.21
N ARG A 40 -2.09 -13.90 9.74
CA ARG A 40 -0.81 -14.62 9.82
C ARG A 40 0.29 -13.95 9.00
N VAL A 41 0.00 -13.55 7.76
CA VAL A 41 0.95 -12.83 6.89
C VAL A 41 1.34 -11.50 7.52
N VAL A 42 0.38 -10.69 7.97
CA VAL A 42 0.64 -9.40 8.64
C VAL A 42 1.50 -9.59 9.88
N SER A 43 1.21 -10.60 10.71
CA SER A 43 1.99 -10.90 11.92
C SER A 43 3.45 -11.21 11.60
N GLN A 44 3.71 -11.93 10.50
CA GLN A 44 5.07 -12.18 10.03
C GLN A 44 5.72 -10.90 9.48
N LEU A 45 4.97 -10.08 8.74
CA LEU A 45 5.47 -8.81 8.22
C LEU A 45 5.86 -7.83 9.33
N LYS A 46 5.15 -7.79 10.46
CA LYS A 46 5.51 -6.94 11.62
C LYS A 46 6.94 -7.18 12.14
N GLN A 47 7.53 -8.36 11.90
CA GLN A 47 8.95 -8.60 12.23
C GLN A 47 9.92 -7.71 11.43
N LEU A 48 9.47 -7.12 10.31
CA LEU A 48 10.24 -6.17 9.51
C LEU A 48 10.32 -4.79 10.15
N GLU A 49 9.51 -4.49 11.17
CA GLU A 49 9.58 -3.23 11.91
C GLU A 49 10.94 -3.06 12.62
N GLN A 50 11.46 -4.17 13.16
CA GLN A 50 12.80 -4.23 13.77
C GLN A 50 13.93 -3.94 12.78
N LYS A 51 13.64 -3.91 11.47
CA LYS A 51 14.58 -3.59 10.39
C LYS A 51 14.41 -2.17 9.86
N GLY A 52 13.58 -1.34 10.50
CA GLY A 52 13.40 0.07 10.16
C GLY A 52 12.30 0.34 9.12
N LEU A 53 11.39 -0.59 8.89
CA LEU A 53 10.16 -0.33 8.13
C LEU A 53 8.98 -0.06 9.08
N GLY A 54 7.98 0.68 8.62
CA GLY A 54 6.66 0.62 9.23
C GLY A 54 5.85 -0.53 8.63
N VAL A 55 4.97 -1.15 9.40
CA VAL A 55 4.03 -2.15 8.87
C VAL A 55 2.63 -1.81 9.35
N THR A 56 1.69 -1.65 8.42
CA THR A 56 0.30 -1.39 8.77
C THR A 56 -0.41 -2.68 9.19
N ASP A 57 -1.53 -2.54 9.92
CA ASP A 57 -2.35 -3.69 10.32
C ASP A 57 -2.99 -4.42 9.13
N ASP A 58 -3.05 -3.80 7.94
CA ASP A 58 -3.47 -4.44 6.71
C ASP A 58 -2.33 -5.00 5.85
N GLY A 59 -1.09 -4.98 6.34
CA GLY A 59 0.06 -5.67 5.73
C GLY A 59 0.85 -4.86 4.71
N LYS A 60 0.69 -3.55 4.69
CA LYS A 60 1.47 -2.65 3.83
C LYS A 60 2.81 -2.35 4.50
N LEU A 61 3.87 -2.37 3.71
CA LEU A 61 5.17 -1.90 4.16
C LEU A 61 5.29 -0.40 3.91
N ILE A 62 5.71 0.34 4.93
CA ILE A 62 6.00 1.77 4.87
C ILE A 62 7.51 1.95 4.94
N LEU A 63 8.08 2.36 3.82
CA LEU A 63 9.46 2.82 3.74
C LEU A 63 9.49 4.33 3.99
N LYS A 64 9.78 4.73 5.22
CA LYS A 64 10.01 6.15 5.54
C LYS A 64 11.27 6.64 4.82
N LEU A 65 11.17 7.80 4.20
CA LEU A 65 12.27 8.40 3.46
C LEU A 65 12.90 9.51 4.28
N ASP A 66 14.21 9.59 4.22
CA ASP A 66 15.02 10.64 4.84
C ASP A 66 15.99 11.25 3.82
N ALA A 67 16.80 12.21 4.26
CA ALA A 67 17.83 12.86 3.44
C ALA A 67 18.91 11.88 2.90
N LYS A 68 18.94 10.65 3.40
CA LYS A 68 19.89 9.59 2.99
C LYS A 68 19.25 8.53 2.09
N SER A 69 17.97 8.71 1.75
CA SER A 69 17.21 7.76 0.96
C SER A 69 17.36 8.01 -0.54
N PHE A 70 17.29 9.29 -0.93
CA PHE A 70 17.48 9.75 -2.30
C PHE A 70 18.44 10.93 -2.33
N ALA A 71 19.10 11.15 -3.47
CA ALA A 71 19.82 12.40 -3.70
C ALA A 71 18.85 13.60 -3.57
N TYR A 72 19.39 14.76 -3.20
CA TYR A 72 18.58 15.97 -3.01
C TYR A 72 17.73 16.27 -4.25
N ASP A 73 16.44 16.49 -4.02
CA ASP A 73 15.42 16.72 -5.04
C ASP A 73 15.49 15.76 -6.25
N SER A 74 15.70 14.47 -5.94
CA SER A 74 15.90 13.43 -6.94
C SER A 74 15.17 12.14 -6.58
N SER A 75 15.10 11.25 -7.56
CA SER A 75 14.71 9.84 -7.44
C SER A 75 15.89 8.89 -7.47
N ARG A 76 17.13 9.40 -7.53
CA ARG A 76 18.34 8.56 -7.44
C ARG A 76 18.49 7.96 -6.05
N ILE A 77 18.32 6.64 -5.94
CA ILE A 77 18.46 5.90 -4.68
C ILE A 77 19.89 6.02 -4.16
N GLU A 78 20.02 6.39 -2.89
CA GLU A 78 21.29 6.46 -2.19
C GLU A 78 21.64 5.12 -1.52
N PRO A 79 22.93 4.85 -1.24
CA PRO A 79 23.37 3.57 -0.69
C PRO A 79 22.65 3.09 0.59
N PRO A 80 22.26 3.97 1.54
CA PRO A 80 21.50 3.55 2.72
C PRO A 80 20.15 2.91 2.37
N LEU A 81 19.39 3.52 1.46
CA LEU A 81 18.11 2.97 1.00
C LEU A 81 18.31 1.68 0.21
N ALA A 82 19.30 1.64 -0.70
CA ALA A 82 19.63 0.42 -1.45
C ALA A 82 19.91 -0.76 -0.48
N ARG A 83 20.73 -0.54 0.56
CA ARG A 83 21.04 -1.56 1.57
C ARG A 83 19.81 -1.98 2.38
N LEU A 84 18.89 -1.07 2.68
CA LEU A 84 17.66 -1.39 3.39
C LEU A 84 16.78 -2.29 2.53
N LEU A 85 16.53 -1.89 1.28
CA LEU A 85 15.71 -2.65 0.32
C LEU A 85 16.28 -4.06 0.09
N THR A 86 17.59 -4.17 -0.18
CA THR A 86 18.26 -5.47 -0.39
C THR A 86 18.13 -6.42 0.81
N ARG A 87 18.06 -5.88 2.03
CA ARG A 87 17.95 -6.68 3.26
C ARG A 87 16.52 -7.09 3.60
N VAL A 88 15.54 -6.27 3.22
CA VAL A 88 14.16 -6.42 3.68
C VAL A 88 13.26 -7.03 2.61
N PHE A 89 13.41 -6.62 1.35
CA PHE A 89 12.54 -7.09 0.28
C PHE A 89 12.56 -8.62 0.09
N PRO A 90 13.70 -9.34 0.21
CA PRO A 90 13.69 -10.79 0.14
C PRO A 90 12.82 -11.46 1.23
N LYS A 91 12.79 -10.88 2.44
CA LYS A 91 11.94 -11.39 3.52
C LYS A 91 10.47 -11.09 3.25
N TYR A 92 10.16 -9.88 2.79
CA TYR A 92 8.82 -9.52 2.37
C TYR A 92 8.29 -10.48 1.29
N ALA A 93 9.09 -10.72 0.24
CA ALA A 93 8.77 -11.65 -0.84
C ALA A 93 8.47 -13.08 -0.31
N SER A 94 9.33 -13.61 0.57
CA SER A 94 9.09 -14.92 1.19
C SER A 94 7.83 -14.98 2.04
N THR A 95 7.49 -13.88 2.73
CA THR A 95 6.31 -13.83 3.62
C THR A 95 5.00 -13.79 2.83
N ILE A 96 4.93 -12.98 1.77
CA ILE A 96 3.68 -12.86 0.98
C ILE A 96 3.50 -14.02 -0.01
N CYS A 97 4.57 -14.75 -0.31
CA CYS A 97 4.63 -15.72 -1.39
C CYS A 97 5.50 -16.89 -0.90
N VAL A 98 4.92 -17.70 0.00
CA VAL A 98 5.58 -18.84 0.69
C VAL A 98 5.75 -20.03 -0.26
N ASN A 99 4.71 -20.29 -1.06
CA ASN A 99 4.67 -21.31 -2.08
C ASN A 99 4.03 -20.75 -3.36
N GLN A 100 4.11 -21.50 -4.46
CA GLN A 100 3.58 -21.04 -5.75
C GLN A 100 2.10 -20.65 -5.70
N THR A 101 1.26 -21.40 -4.97
CA THR A 101 -0.17 -21.13 -4.82
C THR A 101 -0.42 -19.79 -4.14
N ASP A 102 0.30 -19.47 -3.06
CA ASP A 102 0.20 -18.18 -2.36
C ASP A 102 0.63 -17.03 -3.28
N CYS A 103 1.69 -17.22 -4.08
CA CYS A 103 2.13 -16.22 -5.05
C CYS A 103 1.10 -15.97 -6.17
N GLU A 104 0.38 -17.01 -6.58
CA GLU A 104 -0.65 -16.91 -7.62
C GLU A 104 -1.87 -16.13 -7.15
N ARG A 105 -2.21 -16.25 -5.86
CA ARG A 105 -3.25 -15.47 -5.16
C ARG A 105 -2.89 -14.00 -4.98
N ILE A 106 -1.68 -13.56 -5.26
CA ILE A 106 -1.42 -12.11 -5.32
C ILE A 106 -1.87 -11.62 -6.69
N SER A 107 -2.83 -10.71 -6.78
CA SER A 107 -3.23 -10.15 -8.09
C SER A 107 -2.26 -9.09 -8.57
N GLU A 108 -1.80 -8.22 -7.66
CA GLU A 108 -0.97 -7.07 -7.95
C GLU A 108 -0.06 -6.76 -6.77
N LEU A 109 1.12 -6.22 -7.08
CA LEU A 109 2.00 -5.55 -6.13
C LEU A 109 2.06 -4.08 -6.54
N LEU A 110 1.65 -3.21 -5.61
CA LEU A 110 1.56 -1.77 -5.76
C LEU A 110 2.70 -1.10 -5.01
N ILE A 111 3.36 -0.15 -5.67
CA ILE A 111 4.34 0.74 -5.04
C ILE A 111 3.86 2.18 -5.20
N SER A 112 3.51 2.83 -4.08
CA SER A 112 2.97 4.19 -4.09
C SER A 112 3.86 5.18 -3.35
N GLY A 113 4.19 6.29 -4.00
CA GLY A 113 5.00 7.35 -3.42
C GLY A 113 4.17 8.44 -2.74
N HIS A 114 4.71 8.97 -1.65
CA HIS A 114 4.19 10.11 -0.91
C HIS A 114 5.30 11.15 -0.72
N ALA A 115 4.89 12.42 -0.66
CA ALA A 115 5.77 13.56 -0.46
C ALA A 115 5.29 14.39 0.73
N SER A 116 6.22 15.12 1.33
CA SER A 116 5.88 16.05 2.40
C SER A 116 5.00 17.19 1.88
N PRO A 117 4.11 17.75 2.72
CA PRO A 117 3.29 18.91 2.36
C PRO A 117 4.11 20.20 2.44
N THR A 118 5.27 20.20 1.78
CA THR A 118 6.15 21.35 1.69
C THR A 118 6.47 21.67 0.25
N PHE A 119 6.52 22.96 -0.06
CA PHE A 119 6.95 23.46 -1.35
C PHE A 119 7.66 24.79 -1.16
N GLN A 120 8.84 24.96 -1.76
CA GLN A 120 9.68 26.14 -1.57
C GLN A 120 9.90 26.50 -0.07
N LYS A 121 10.12 25.47 0.76
CA LYS A 121 10.31 25.59 2.22
C LYS A 121 9.11 26.15 2.98
N ARG A 122 7.89 26.04 2.45
CA ARG A 122 6.66 26.46 3.14
C ARG A 122 5.66 25.32 3.21
N TYR A 123 4.86 25.29 4.26
CA TYR A 123 3.73 24.37 4.36
C TYR A 123 2.68 24.72 3.31
N VAL A 124 2.18 23.70 2.61
CA VAL A 124 1.13 23.85 1.58
C VAL A 124 -0.14 23.13 1.99
N ASP A 125 -1.28 23.70 1.60
CA ASP A 125 -2.60 23.12 1.85
C ASP A 125 -2.90 22.04 0.79
N PRO A 126 -3.12 20.77 1.17
CA PRO A 126 -3.54 19.71 0.26
C PRO A 126 -4.82 20.01 -0.52
N SER A 127 -5.69 20.89 0.01
CA SER A 127 -6.97 21.24 -0.57
C SER A 127 -6.97 22.54 -1.38
N ASP A 128 -5.88 23.33 -1.34
CA ASP A 128 -5.80 24.57 -2.12
C ASP A 128 -5.64 24.25 -3.62
N THR A 129 -6.49 24.85 -4.44
CA THR A 129 -6.54 24.69 -5.90
C THR A 129 -6.08 25.95 -6.64
N SER A 130 -5.53 26.94 -5.95
CA SER A 130 -4.95 28.16 -6.53
C SER A 130 -3.86 27.84 -7.57
N ALA A 131 -3.58 28.78 -8.47
CA ALA A 131 -2.58 28.58 -9.52
C ALA A 131 -1.18 28.25 -8.96
N GLY A 132 -0.80 28.88 -7.84
CA GLY A 132 0.46 28.57 -7.15
C GLY A 132 0.47 27.18 -6.51
N SER A 133 -0.64 26.79 -5.86
CA SER A 133 -0.77 25.47 -5.26
C SER A 133 -0.78 24.34 -6.30
N ARG A 134 -1.37 24.56 -7.48
CA ARG A 134 -1.31 23.59 -8.59
C ARG A 134 0.13 23.21 -8.97
N TYR A 135 1.05 24.17 -8.99
CA TYR A 135 2.46 23.86 -9.25
C TYR A 135 3.08 23.03 -8.13
N ALA A 136 2.78 23.34 -6.87
CA ALA A 136 3.25 22.57 -5.72
C ALA A 136 2.73 21.12 -5.74
N HIS A 137 1.46 20.94 -6.11
CA HIS A 137 0.82 19.63 -6.31
C HIS A 137 1.53 18.83 -7.40
N ASP A 138 1.65 19.40 -8.60
CA ASP A 138 2.24 18.72 -9.76
C ASP A 138 3.69 18.31 -9.49
N TYR A 139 4.46 19.20 -8.87
CA TYR A 139 5.85 18.94 -8.51
C TYR A 139 5.96 17.78 -7.51
N ASN A 140 5.18 17.80 -6.42
CA ASN A 140 5.26 16.75 -5.39
C ASN A 140 4.65 15.42 -5.84
N ILE A 141 3.62 15.44 -6.69
CA ILE A 141 3.09 14.24 -7.34
C ILE A 141 4.18 13.61 -8.23
N ARG A 142 4.84 14.41 -9.08
CA ARG A 142 5.92 13.92 -9.95
C ARG A 142 7.09 13.36 -9.14
N LEU A 143 7.56 14.11 -8.15
CA LEU A 143 8.68 13.68 -7.30
C LEU A 143 8.37 12.37 -6.57
N SER A 144 7.16 12.25 -5.99
CA SER A 144 6.75 11.03 -5.31
C SER A 144 6.58 9.85 -6.29
N PHE A 145 6.09 10.09 -7.51
CA PHE A 145 6.03 9.09 -8.57
C PHE A 145 7.41 8.59 -8.96
N ASP A 146 8.34 9.49 -9.25
CA ASP A 146 9.69 9.14 -9.69
C ASP A 146 10.43 8.33 -8.61
N ARG A 147 10.24 8.67 -7.34
CA ARG A 147 10.79 7.91 -6.21
C ARG A 147 10.17 6.52 -6.07
N ALA A 148 8.85 6.39 -6.22
CA ALA A 148 8.18 5.09 -6.23
C ALA A 148 8.66 4.23 -7.41
N GLN A 149 8.81 4.84 -8.58
CA GLN A 149 9.33 4.18 -9.79
C GLN A 149 10.78 3.73 -9.63
N ALA A 150 11.61 4.53 -8.95
CA ALA A 150 12.98 4.15 -8.63
C ALA A 150 13.03 2.93 -7.69
N VAL A 151 12.22 2.91 -6.63
CA VAL A 151 12.10 1.75 -5.73
C VAL A 151 11.61 0.51 -6.49
N PHE A 152 10.60 0.68 -7.34
CA PHE A 152 10.09 -0.38 -8.21
C PHE A 152 11.19 -0.97 -9.09
N ASN A 153 11.95 -0.12 -9.78
CA ASN A 153 13.02 -0.56 -10.68
C ASN A 153 14.16 -1.22 -9.91
N PHE A 154 14.53 -0.67 -8.76
CA PHE A 154 15.59 -1.24 -7.92
C PHE A 154 15.22 -2.65 -7.43
N ILE A 155 13.99 -2.83 -6.92
CA ILE A 155 13.48 -4.15 -6.56
C ILE A 155 13.54 -5.08 -7.77
N LYS A 156 13.00 -4.63 -8.92
CA LYS A 156 12.88 -5.45 -10.13
C LYS A 156 14.23 -5.91 -10.68
N TYR A 157 15.20 -5.01 -10.79
CA TYR A 157 16.44 -5.27 -11.52
C TYR A 157 17.65 -5.53 -10.61
N GLU A 158 17.75 -4.87 -9.46
CA GLU A 158 18.96 -4.87 -8.63
C GLU A 158 18.91 -5.87 -7.47
N ILE A 159 17.71 -6.27 -7.02
CA ILE A 159 17.56 -7.18 -5.87
C ILE A 159 17.31 -8.62 -6.33
N THR A 160 17.99 -9.58 -5.69
CA THR A 160 17.66 -11.00 -5.78
C THR A 160 16.78 -11.41 -4.61
N TYR A 161 15.66 -12.09 -4.89
CA TYR A 161 14.70 -12.54 -3.89
C TYR A 161 13.94 -13.80 -4.35
N PRO A 162 13.37 -14.59 -3.41
CA PRO A 162 12.59 -15.79 -3.75
C PRO A 162 11.38 -15.47 -4.62
N HIS A 163 10.98 -16.43 -5.46
CA HIS A 163 9.82 -16.32 -6.34
C HIS A 163 9.79 -15.07 -7.23
N LYS A 164 10.98 -14.53 -7.58
CA LYS A 164 11.13 -13.31 -8.37
C LYS A 164 10.29 -13.33 -9.66
N LYS A 165 10.31 -14.43 -10.42
CA LYS A 165 9.53 -14.55 -11.66
C LYS A 165 8.02 -14.38 -11.44
N GLN A 166 7.48 -14.94 -10.35
CA GLN A 166 6.06 -14.86 -10.01
C GLN A 166 5.71 -13.43 -9.58
N ILE A 167 6.48 -12.88 -8.64
CA ILE A 167 6.26 -11.53 -8.10
C ILE A 167 6.38 -10.47 -9.21
N LEU A 168 7.36 -10.60 -10.11
CA LEU A 168 7.54 -9.66 -11.23
C LEU A 168 6.33 -9.57 -12.15
N LYS A 169 5.56 -10.65 -12.31
CA LYS A 169 4.30 -10.63 -13.09
C LYS A 169 3.19 -9.84 -12.38
N LYS A 170 3.29 -9.67 -11.06
CA LYS A 170 2.33 -8.94 -10.23
C LYS A 170 2.73 -7.48 -10.02
N MET A 171 4.03 -7.17 -10.15
CA MET A 171 4.59 -5.82 -10.11
C MET A 171 4.21 -5.03 -11.37
N THR A 172 2.97 -4.52 -11.41
CA THR A 172 2.40 -3.82 -12.57
C THR A 172 1.94 -2.41 -12.25
N ASN A 173 1.91 -2.03 -10.97
CA ASN A 173 1.29 -0.79 -10.52
C ASN A 173 2.28 0.08 -9.73
N VAL A 174 2.53 1.27 -10.25
CA VAL A 174 3.28 2.34 -9.59
C VAL A 174 2.38 3.56 -9.55
N SER A 175 2.23 4.15 -8.37
CA SER A 175 1.36 5.31 -8.19
C SER A 175 2.00 6.39 -7.31
N ALA A 176 1.36 7.54 -7.26
CA ALA A 176 1.82 8.68 -6.49
C ALA A 176 0.65 9.42 -5.86
N HIS A 177 0.88 9.96 -4.67
CA HIS A 177 -0.11 10.73 -3.92
C HIS A 177 0.38 12.12 -3.54
N GLY A 178 1.67 12.44 -3.78
CA GLY A 178 2.25 13.69 -3.32
C GLY A 178 1.96 13.88 -1.83
N TYR A 179 1.49 15.07 -1.47
CA TYR A 179 1.05 15.38 -0.10
C TYR A 179 -0.47 15.43 0.07
N LEU A 180 -1.25 14.96 -0.90
CA LEU A 180 -2.72 15.15 -0.93
C LEU A 180 -3.46 14.50 0.25
N LYS A 181 -2.81 13.58 0.97
CA LYS A 181 -3.35 12.89 2.16
C LYS A 181 -2.84 13.47 3.49
N ALA A 182 -1.91 14.42 3.44
CA ALA A 182 -1.33 15.03 4.63
C ALA A 182 -2.39 15.82 5.40
N LYS A 183 -2.23 15.92 6.72
CA LYS A 183 -3.13 16.68 7.60
C LYS A 183 -2.38 17.84 8.23
N VAL A 184 -2.05 18.83 7.40
CA VAL A 184 -1.34 20.02 7.85
C VAL A 184 -2.26 20.87 8.74
N PRO A 185 -1.83 21.24 9.95
CA PRO A 185 -2.57 22.17 10.79
C PRO A 185 -2.80 23.52 10.07
N LYS A 186 -4.01 24.05 10.14
CA LYS A 186 -4.41 25.26 9.38
C LYS A 186 -3.55 26.47 9.71
N GLU A 187 -3.13 26.57 10.97
CA GLU A 187 -2.29 27.63 11.48
C GLU A 187 -0.90 27.65 10.83
N LEU A 188 -0.39 26.51 10.36
CA LEU A 188 0.93 26.40 9.74
C LEU A 188 0.93 26.70 8.24
N LEU A 189 -0.23 26.70 7.59
CA LEU A 189 -0.34 26.88 6.15
C LEU A 189 0.33 28.17 5.68
N GLY A 190 1.19 28.04 4.68
CA GLY A 190 1.98 29.15 4.17
C GLY A 190 3.09 29.62 5.10
N GLN A 191 3.30 29.08 6.30
CA GLN A 191 4.48 29.41 7.11
C GLN A 191 5.74 28.71 6.56
N THR A 192 6.91 29.21 6.94
CA THR A 192 8.18 28.50 6.69
C THR A 192 8.12 27.14 7.37
N ALA A 193 8.38 26.08 6.63
CA ALA A 193 8.32 24.72 7.13
C ALA A 193 9.51 24.44 8.06
N ASP A 194 9.19 24.01 9.28
CA ASP A 194 10.13 23.41 10.23
C ASP A 194 9.62 22.01 10.59
N CYS A 195 10.11 21.02 9.85
CA CYS A 195 9.70 19.62 10.01
C CYS A 195 10.10 19.00 11.35
N SER A 196 10.79 19.73 12.24
CA SER A 196 11.25 19.19 13.52
C SER A 196 10.43 19.66 14.74
N ILE A 197 9.69 20.77 14.62
CA ILE A 197 9.06 21.42 15.78
C ILE A 197 7.53 21.50 15.64
N GLN A 198 7.04 22.00 14.51
CA GLN A 198 5.64 22.41 14.39
C GLN A 198 4.75 21.30 13.83
N TYR A 199 5.24 20.63 12.80
CA TYR A 199 4.59 19.51 12.14
C TYR A 199 5.68 18.67 11.50
N ASP A 200 5.76 17.39 11.86
CA ASP A 200 6.76 16.46 11.33
C ASP A 200 6.41 16.07 9.88
N CYS A 201 6.68 17.01 8.96
CA CYS A 201 6.49 16.81 7.54
C CYS A 201 7.38 15.71 6.96
N ASP A 202 8.45 15.32 7.66
CA ASP A 202 9.32 14.23 7.21
C ASP A 202 8.61 12.87 7.33
N GLN A 203 7.68 12.71 8.29
CA GLN A 203 6.85 11.49 8.36
C GLN A 203 5.91 11.31 7.16
N GLU A 204 5.61 12.38 6.44
CA GLU A 204 4.72 12.32 5.26
C GLU A 204 5.46 11.92 3.98
N GLN A 205 6.79 11.84 4.04
CA GLN A 205 7.62 11.40 2.92
C GLN A 205 7.94 9.90 3.05
N TYR A 206 7.19 9.07 2.32
CA TYR A 206 7.37 7.62 2.36
C TYR A 206 7.00 6.95 1.03
N VAL A 207 7.50 5.73 0.84
CA VAL A 207 7.01 4.81 -0.19
C VAL A 207 6.25 3.68 0.50
N VAL A 208 5.07 3.35 -0.01
CA VAL A 208 4.30 2.19 0.43
C VAL A 208 4.50 1.06 -0.57
N ILE A 209 4.81 -0.13 -0.07
CA ILE A 209 4.79 -1.37 -0.85
C ILE A 209 3.64 -2.22 -0.31
N SER A 210 2.69 -2.55 -1.17
CA SER A 210 1.52 -3.32 -0.82
C SER A 210 1.22 -4.39 -1.86
N PHE A 211 0.44 -5.37 -1.46
CA PHE A 211 -0.09 -6.40 -2.34
C PHE A 211 -1.59 -6.49 -2.13
N ASN A 212 -2.30 -6.91 -3.17
CA ASN A 212 -3.70 -7.30 -3.03
C ASN A 212 -3.83 -8.82 -3.25
N ASN A 213 -4.76 -9.42 -2.51
CA ASN A 213 -5.27 -10.73 -2.84
C ASN A 213 -6.62 -10.49 -3.53
N PRO A 214 -6.87 -11.01 -4.74
CA PRO A 214 -8.22 -11.08 -5.24
C PRO A 214 -9.01 -11.93 -4.24
N ARG A 215 -10.23 -11.48 -3.97
CA ARG A 215 -11.22 -12.29 -3.26
C ARG A 215 -11.51 -13.54 -4.06
#